data_AF-A0AA34YZN8-F1
#
_entry.id   AF-A0AA34YZN8-F1
#
_cell.length_a   1.000
_cell.length_b   1.000
_cell.length_c   1.000
_cell.angle_alpha   90.00
_cell.angle_beta   90.00
_cell.angle_gamma   90.00
#
_symmetry.space_group_name_H-M   'P 1'
#
loop_
_entity.id
_entity.type
_entity.pdbx_description
1 polymer ?
#
loop_
_entity_poly.entity_id
_entity_poly.type
_entity_poly.pdbx_seq_one_letter_code
_entity_poly.pdbx_strand_id
1 'polypeptide(L)'
;MTSAVLNVKIDQTLKEKLRHYAEENNENLSTATEKLLLLAFQSVEQGGVSEEDIDNQHLEEESTAPLNPKEIKALRKLLKKKK
;
A
#
# COMPACT_ATOMS: atom_id res chain seq x y z
N MET A 1 19.31 23.69 -3.23
CA MET A 1 18.06 23.08 -2.73
C MET A 1 17.53 23.94 -1.60
N THR A 2 16.29 24.37 -1.67
CA THR A 2 15.61 25.10 -0.59
C THR A 2 15.27 24.12 0.52
N SER A 3 15.89 24.26 1.69
CA SER A 3 15.52 23.51 2.89
C SER A 3 14.38 24.21 3.62
N ALA A 4 13.35 23.45 3.99
CA ALA A 4 12.24 23.92 4.80
C ALA A 4 12.31 23.28 6.19
N VAL A 5 12.00 24.05 7.24
CA VAL A 5 11.98 23.53 8.62
C VAL A 5 10.57 23.06 8.94
N LEU A 6 10.42 21.76 9.20
CA LEU A 6 9.16 21.14 9.59
C LEU A 6 9.15 20.90 11.11
N ASN A 7 8.27 21.58 11.83
CA ASN A 7 8.04 21.35 13.26
C ASN A 7 6.84 20.42 13.46
N VAL A 8 7.08 19.20 13.95
CA VAL A 8 6.04 18.19 14.17
C VAL A 8 6.03 17.77 15.63
N LYS A 9 4.84 17.60 16.20
CA LYS A 9 4.68 16.94 17.50
C LYS A 9 4.68 15.43 17.26
N ILE A 10 5.69 14.75 17.79
CA ILE A 10 5.83 13.28 17.70
C ILE A 10 5.96 12.68 19.09
N ASP A 11 5.60 11.41 19.21
CA ASP A 11 5.78 10.63 20.42
C ASP A 11 7.27 10.47 20.76
N GLN A 12 7.60 10.40 22.05
CA GLN A 12 8.97 10.26 22.53
C GLN A 12 9.61 8.94 22.08
N THR A 13 8.81 7.87 21.99
CA THR A 13 9.24 6.57 21.47
C THR A 13 9.66 6.63 20.00
N LEU A 14 8.92 7.40 19.19
CA LEU A 14 9.23 7.59 17.78
C LEU A 14 10.50 8.42 17.60
N LYS A 15 10.69 9.44 18.44
CA LYS A 15 11.90 10.26 18.46
C LYS A 15 13.16 9.43 18.77
N GLU A 16 13.08 8.52 19.73
CA GLU A 16 14.19 7.61 20.06
C GLU A 16 14.50 6.66 18.90
N LYS A 17 13.47 6.07 18.27
CA LYS A 17 13.66 5.22 17.07
C LYS A 17 14.33 5.99 15.93
N LEU A 18 13.88 7.22 15.68
CA LEU A 18 14.46 8.08 14.65
C LEU A 18 15.94 8.36 14.92
N ARG A 19 16.29 8.58 16.20
CA ARG A 19 17.66 8.82 16.63
C ARG A 19 18.52 7.56 16.45
N HIS A 20 18.04 6.40 16.90
CA HIS A 20 18.73 5.13 16.70
C HIS A 20 18.98 4.85 15.22
N TYR A 21 17.96 5.04 14.38
CA TYR A 21 18.06 4.84 12.95
C TYR A 21 19.08 5.80 12.31
N ALA A 22 19.11 7.07 12.73
CA ALA A 22 20.09 8.03 12.26
C ALA A 22 21.53 7.66 12.70
N GLU A 23 21.70 7.19 13.94
CA GLU A 23 22.99 6.74 14.47
C GLU A 23 23.49 5.47 13.75
N GLU A 24 22.63 4.49 13.48
CA GLU A 24 22.98 3.27 12.75
C GLU A 24 23.37 3.53 11.29
N ASN A 25 22.70 4.48 10.64
CA ASN A 25 22.99 4.85 9.25
C ASN A 25 24.09 5.92 9.14
N ASN A 26 24.61 6.41 10.26
CA ASN A 26 25.62 7.47 10.34
C ASN A 26 25.17 8.77 9.62
N GLU A 27 23.86 9.04 9.61
CA GLU A 27 23.25 10.19 8.95
C GLU A 27 22.71 11.21 9.94
N ASN A 28 22.53 12.44 9.46
CA ASN A 28 21.91 13.48 10.29
C ASN A 28 20.41 13.17 10.45
N LEU A 29 19.84 13.54 11.61
CA LEU A 29 18.44 13.22 11.92
C LEU A 29 17.49 13.72 10.83
N SER A 30 17.72 14.93 10.30
CA SER A 30 16.94 15.50 9.20
C SER A 30 16.97 14.64 7.94
N THR A 31 18.16 14.15 7.54
CA THR A 31 18.34 13.34 6.33
C THR A 31 17.70 11.96 6.48
N ALA A 32 17.87 11.33 7.64
CA ALA A 32 17.23 10.06 7.97
C ALA A 32 15.70 10.19 7.96
N THR A 33 15.18 11.27 8.52
CA THR A 33 13.73 11.58 8.55
C THR A 33 13.19 11.79 7.15
N GLU A 34 13.89 12.57 6.33
CA GLU A 34 13.51 12.87 4.96
C GLU A 34 13.41 11.59 4.12
N LYS A 35 14.42 10.72 4.19
CA LYS A 35 14.42 9.42 3.50
C LYS A 35 13.26 8.54 3.94
N LEU A 36 13.01 8.44 5.25
CA LEU A 36 11.89 7.66 5.79
C LEU A 36 10.54 8.22 5.33
N LEU A 37 10.37 9.54 5.31
CA LEU A 37 9.16 10.17 4.78
C LEU A 37 8.99 9.88 3.29
N LEU A 38 10.05 10.03 2.49
CA LEU A 38 10.00 9.74 1.05
C LEU A 38 9.62 8.28 0.78
N LEU A 39 10.23 7.34 1.51
CA LEU A 39 9.89 5.91 1.44
C LEU A 39 8.44 5.65 1.86
N ALA A 40 7.97 6.30 2.93
CA ALA A 40 6.58 6.18 3.37
C ALA A 40 5.61 6.71 2.31
N PHE A 41 5.90 7.85 1.67
CA PHE A 41 5.07 8.37 0.58
C PHE A 41 5.11 7.45 -0.66
N GLN A 42 6.26 6.90 -1.02
CA GLN A 42 6.36 5.88 -2.08
C GLN A 42 5.57 4.61 -1.74
N SER A 43 5.62 4.16 -0.49
CA SER A 43 4.90 2.98 -0.03
C SER A 43 3.39 3.20 0.04
N VAL A 44 2.94 4.43 0.32
CA VAL A 44 1.53 4.82 0.25
C VAL A 44 1.05 4.88 -1.20
N GLU A 45 1.87 5.38 -2.12
CA GLU A 45 1.57 5.37 -3.56
C GLU A 45 1.56 3.94 -4.13
N GLN A 46 2.43 3.05 -3.64
CA GLN A 46 2.48 1.63 -3.99
C GLN A 46 1.57 0.72 -3.12
N GLY A 47 0.80 1.31 -2.19
CA GLY A 47 -0.06 0.57 -1.27
C GLY A 47 -1.32 -0.01 -1.90
N GLY A 48 -1.54 0.24 -3.19
CA GLY A 48 -2.42 -0.58 -4.01
C GLY A 48 -1.64 -1.81 -4.44
N VAL A 49 -1.86 -2.95 -3.78
CA VAL A 49 -1.45 -4.24 -4.34
C VAL A 49 -2.12 -4.36 -5.69
N SER A 50 -1.37 -4.07 -6.76
CA SER A 50 -1.85 -4.27 -8.12
C SER A 50 -1.94 -5.78 -8.35
N GLU A 51 -2.93 -6.23 -9.12
CA GLU A 51 -3.10 -7.64 -9.51
C GLU A 51 -1.81 -8.23 -10.13
N GLU A 52 -0.93 -7.37 -10.63
CA GLU A 52 0.38 -7.66 -11.23
C GLU A 52 1.44 -8.15 -10.22
N ASP A 53 1.30 -7.83 -8.92
CA ASP A 53 2.26 -8.23 -7.87
C ASP A 53 1.91 -9.58 -7.21
N ILE A 54 0.79 -10.20 -7.61
CA ILE A 54 0.34 -11.50 -7.11
C ILE A 54 0.92 -12.60 -8.02
N ASP A 55 1.91 -13.34 -7.50
CA ASP A 55 2.42 -14.54 -8.19
C ASP A 55 1.36 -15.65 -8.17
N ASN A 56 0.56 -15.71 -9.24
CA ASN A 56 -0.50 -16.69 -9.47
C ASN A 56 0.03 -18.11 -9.78
N GLN A 57 1.30 -18.43 -9.48
CA GLN A 57 1.92 -19.74 -9.71
C GLN A 57 1.61 -20.33 -11.10
N HIS A 58 1.76 -19.52 -12.15
CA HIS A 58 1.55 -19.92 -13.54
C HIS A 58 0.13 -20.44 -13.87
N LEU A 59 -0.87 -20.15 -13.04
CA LEU A 59 -2.27 -20.44 -13.35
C LEU A 59 -2.84 -19.30 -14.19
N GLU A 60 -3.23 -19.59 -15.44
CA GLU A 60 -3.95 -18.64 -16.30
C GLU A 60 -5.36 -18.41 -15.73
N GLU A 61 -5.48 -17.45 -14.81
CA GLU A 61 -6.77 -16.93 -14.39
C GLU A 61 -7.29 -15.95 -15.46
N GLU A 62 -8.33 -16.35 -16.20
CA GLU A 62 -9.03 -15.44 -17.09
C GLU A 62 -9.68 -14.33 -16.25
N SER A 63 -9.28 -13.07 -16.47
CA SER A 63 -9.89 -11.91 -15.81
C SER A 63 -11.34 -11.78 -16.25
N THR A 64 -12.24 -12.47 -15.54
CA THR A 64 -13.66 -12.43 -15.86
C THR A 64 -14.24 -11.10 -15.37
N ALA A 65 -14.80 -10.33 -16.29
CA ALA A 65 -15.53 -9.12 -15.94
C ALA A 65 -16.65 -9.43 -14.92
N PRO A 66 -16.92 -8.53 -13.97
CA PRO A 66 -18.03 -8.68 -13.05
C PRO A 66 -19.36 -8.90 -13.79
N LEU A 67 -20.15 -9.87 -13.34
CA LEU A 67 -21.43 -10.21 -13.97
C LEU A 67 -22.35 -8.99 -14.08
N ASN A 68 -22.91 -8.76 -15.27
CA ASN A 68 -23.87 -7.69 -15.52
C ASN A 68 -25.19 -8.00 -14.79
N PRO A 69 -26.03 -7.01 -14.38
CA PRO A 69 -27.26 -7.28 -13.64
C PRO A 69 -28.25 -8.20 -14.35
N LYS A 70 -28.20 -8.24 -15.70
CA LYS A 70 -28.99 -9.18 -16.52
C LYS A 70 -28.56 -10.63 -16.31
N GLU A 71 -27.26 -10.88 -16.22
CA GLU A 71 -26.67 -12.21 -16.00
C GLU A 71 -26.93 -12.69 -14.58
N ILE A 72 -26.80 -11.80 -13.59
CA ILE A 72 -27.17 -12.07 -12.19
C ILE A 72 -28.67 -12.45 -12.10
N LYS A 73 -29.55 -11.76 -12.83
CA LYS A 73 -30.98 -12.08 -12.85
C LYS A 73 -31.26 -13.44 -13.51
N ALA A 74 -30.52 -13.80 -14.56
CA ALA A 74 -30.60 -15.11 -15.20
C ALA A 74 -30.12 -16.24 -14.27
N LEU A 75 -28.99 -16.05 -13.60
CA LEU A 75 -28.45 -16.96 -12.58
C LEU A 75 -29.45 -17.19 -11.44
N ARG A 76 -30.05 -16.12 -10.90
CA ARG A 76 -31.11 -16.23 -9.88
C ARG A 76 -32.30 -17.05 -10.36
N LYS A 77 -32.69 -16.91 -11.64
CA LYS A 77 -33.81 -17.67 -12.22
C LYS A 77 -33.48 -19.15 -12.38
N LEU A 78 -32.24 -19.48 -12.77
CA LEU A 78 -31.74 -20.86 -12.88
C LEU A 78 -31.63 -21.54 -11.51
N LEU A 79 -31.08 -20.85 -10.51
CA LEU A 79 -30.95 -21.36 -9.14
C LEU A 79 -32.31 -21.59 -8.47
N LYS A 80 -33.30 -20.73 -8.75
CA LYS A 80 -34.68 -20.92 -8.26
C LYS A 80 -35.39 -22.11 -8.88
N LYS A 81 -34.98 -22.58 -10.06
CA LYS A 81 -35.55 -23.78 -10.71
C LYS A 81 -34.96 -25.10 -10.22
N LYS A 82 -33.79 -25.06 -9.57
CA LYS A 82 -33.12 -26.23 -8.99
C LYS A 82 -33.45 -26.47 -7.50
N LYS A 83 -34.35 -25.65 -6.93
CA LYS A 83 -34.93 -25.85 -5.60
C LYS A 83 -36.26 -26.58 -5.71
#